data_AF-A0A0Q5D021-F1
#
_entry.id   AF-A0A0Q5D021-F1
#
_cell.length_a   1.000
_cell.length_b   1.000
_cell.length_c   1.000
_cell.angle_alpha   90.00
_cell.angle_beta   90.00
_cell.angle_gamma   90.00
#
_symmetry.space_group_name_H-M   'P 1'
#
loop_
_entity.id
_entity.type
_entity.pdbx_description
1 polymer ?
#
loop_
_entity_poly.entity_id
_entity_poly.type
_entity_poly.pdbx_seq_one_letter_code
_entity_poly.pdbx_strand_id
1 'polypeptide(L)'
;MEAKPESKLPARSDLAAGSFRFGVIGHSFKTGADETVLKRAIAGATQGRPAFVVATGVKAESEPCSDKLYASRYALLDASSVPMVVSLAGSDWSACLNSAGRSNAIDRLNRLRELFYRDSETLGAKRLPVTRLSGSAKFRSYAENAHWQVGKVLFATINLPANNNHYRAEAGRNSEYEDRLVANRAWLHRLFTLAVRQKMEGLVLFSDGDVGLETEPGFSLLPRFETKRDGFAEPRKQIKTLAAKFRGKVLLVDTQIVEAAAKEPSIHWQDNVGHLNLAADWTEVRVAPASATLFAVRGPADTVP
;
A
#
# COMPACT_ATOMS: atom_id res chain seq x y z
N MET A 1 -4.00 -24.66 44.69
CA MET A 1 -3.22 -23.62 43.99
C MET A 1 -2.42 -24.32 42.90
N GLU A 2 -3.04 -24.50 41.73
CA GLU A 2 -2.38 -25.10 40.57
C GLU A 2 -1.68 -24.01 39.76
N ALA A 3 -0.38 -24.15 39.57
CA ALA A 3 0.42 -23.26 38.75
C ALA A 3 0.12 -23.54 37.26
N LYS A 4 -0.35 -22.51 36.57
CA LYS A 4 -0.63 -22.52 35.12
C LYS A 4 0.70 -22.52 34.35
N PRO A 5 0.88 -23.34 33.30
CA PRO A 5 2.13 -23.37 32.55
C PRO A 5 2.26 -22.12 31.68
N GLU A 6 3.43 -21.48 31.74
CA GLU A 6 3.81 -20.34 30.90
C GLU A 6 3.84 -20.75 29.43
N SER A 7 3.00 -20.10 28.62
CA SER A 7 3.03 -20.22 27.16
C SER A 7 4.31 -19.58 26.62
N LYS A 8 5.24 -20.41 26.16
CA LYS A 8 6.46 -20.00 25.49
C LYS A 8 6.10 -19.25 24.19
N LEU A 9 6.17 -17.92 24.20
CA LEU A 9 6.14 -17.14 22.96
C LEU A 9 7.31 -17.58 22.08
N PRO A 10 7.12 -17.77 20.76
CA PRO A 10 8.25 -18.01 19.88
C PRO A 10 9.16 -16.78 19.89
N ALA A 11 10.46 -17.03 20.10
CA ALA A 11 11.49 -16.03 20.22
C ALA A 11 11.62 -15.20 18.93
N ARG A 12 11.92 -13.91 19.10
CA ARG A 12 12.18 -12.91 18.03
C ARG A 12 13.38 -13.23 17.12
N SER A 13 14.00 -14.41 17.21
CA SER A 13 15.30 -14.72 16.62
C SER A 13 15.27 -15.36 15.23
N ASP A 14 14.16 -15.97 14.79
CA ASP A 14 14.21 -16.82 13.58
C ASP A 14 14.02 -16.04 12.27
N LEU A 15 13.64 -14.76 12.36
CA LEU A 15 13.50 -13.86 11.20
C LEU A 15 14.73 -12.97 10.96
N ALA A 16 15.77 -13.09 11.79
CA ALA A 16 16.89 -12.14 11.81
C ALA A 16 17.96 -12.36 10.73
N ALA A 17 17.90 -13.43 9.93
CA ALA A 17 18.88 -13.68 8.86
C ALA A 17 18.34 -14.45 7.63
N GLY A 18 17.05 -14.82 7.62
CA GLY A 18 16.45 -15.62 6.55
C GLY A 18 15.76 -14.79 5.48
N SER A 19 15.83 -15.24 4.23
CA SER A 19 14.92 -14.75 3.19
C SER A 19 13.46 -14.98 3.64
N PHE A 20 12.59 -14.02 3.39
CA PHE A 20 11.17 -14.13 3.68
C PHE A 20 10.34 -13.75 2.46
N ARG A 21 9.02 -13.86 2.58
CA ARG A 21 8.08 -13.49 1.53
C ARG A 21 6.99 -12.60 2.11
N PHE A 22 6.48 -11.68 1.31
CA PHE A 22 5.25 -10.95 1.61
C PHE A 22 4.28 -11.13 0.44
N GLY A 23 2.99 -11.21 0.76
CA GLY A 23 1.94 -11.23 -0.24
C GLY A 23 1.42 -9.81 -0.52
N VAL A 24 0.94 -9.58 -1.72
CA VAL A 24 0.16 -8.39 -2.07
C VAL A 24 -1.09 -8.82 -2.79
N ILE A 25 -2.25 -8.38 -2.32
CA ILE A 25 -3.54 -8.57 -2.99
C ILE A 25 -3.77 -7.32 -3.84
N GLY A 26 -3.92 -7.52 -5.14
CA GLY A 26 -4.14 -6.46 -6.12
C GLY A 26 -5.52 -5.83 -5.99
N HIS A 27 -5.66 -4.60 -6.51
CA HIS A 27 -6.95 -3.90 -6.59
C HIS A 27 -7.77 -4.30 -7.83
N SER A 28 -7.89 -5.61 -8.08
CA SER A 28 -8.51 -6.14 -9.31
C SER A 28 -10.04 -6.30 -9.21
N PHE A 29 -10.72 -5.61 -8.28
CA PHE A 29 -12.16 -5.70 -8.08
C PHE A 29 -12.91 -5.01 -9.25
N LYS A 30 -12.96 -5.69 -10.40
CA LYS A 30 -13.44 -5.14 -11.68
C LYS A 30 -14.95 -4.93 -11.68
N THR A 31 -15.72 -5.81 -11.04
CA THR A 31 -17.19 -5.80 -11.10
C THR A 31 -17.85 -6.43 -9.89
N GLY A 32 -18.68 -5.67 -9.19
CA GLY A 32 -19.72 -6.18 -8.29
C GLY A 32 -19.28 -6.55 -6.86
N ALA A 33 -20.29 -6.85 -6.03
CA ALA A 33 -20.12 -7.17 -4.61
C ALA A 33 -19.68 -8.62 -4.34
N ASP A 34 -19.07 -9.28 -5.33
CA ASP A 34 -18.68 -10.68 -5.21
C ASP A 34 -17.46 -10.84 -4.29
N GLU A 35 -17.79 -11.08 -3.03
CA GLU A 35 -16.85 -11.32 -1.94
C GLU A 35 -15.98 -12.57 -2.17
N THR A 36 -16.35 -13.47 -3.10
CA THR A 36 -15.55 -14.66 -3.42
C THR A 36 -14.20 -14.33 -4.05
N VAL A 37 -14.11 -13.23 -4.81
CA VAL A 37 -12.85 -12.77 -5.42
C VAL A 37 -11.86 -12.38 -4.33
N LEU A 38 -12.30 -11.54 -3.37
CA LEU A 38 -11.46 -11.14 -2.24
C LEU A 38 -11.06 -12.35 -1.39
N LYS A 39 -11.99 -13.26 -1.09
CA LYS A 39 -11.70 -14.49 -0.33
C LYS A 39 -10.65 -15.36 -1.03
N ARG A 40 -10.75 -15.52 -2.36
CA ARG A 40 -9.77 -16.27 -3.16
C ARG A 40 -8.40 -15.60 -3.15
N ALA A 41 -8.34 -14.28 -3.29
CA ALA A 41 -7.09 -13.55 -3.25
C ALA A 41 -6.42 -13.64 -1.86
N ILE A 42 -7.20 -13.54 -0.77
CA ILE A 42 -6.71 -13.79 0.60
C ILE A 42 -6.18 -15.22 0.72
N ALA A 43 -6.92 -16.24 0.27
CA ALA A 43 -6.47 -17.62 0.34
C ALA A 43 -5.14 -17.83 -0.43
N GLY A 44 -5.04 -17.32 -1.66
CA GLY A 44 -3.82 -17.41 -2.48
C GLY A 44 -2.64 -16.67 -1.85
N ALA A 45 -2.81 -15.41 -1.47
CA ALA A 45 -1.74 -14.59 -0.90
C ALA A 45 -1.24 -15.12 0.45
N THR A 46 -2.05 -15.90 1.18
CA THR A 46 -1.69 -16.45 2.49
C THR A 46 -1.16 -17.90 2.45
N GLN A 47 -1.34 -18.62 1.33
CA GLN A 47 -0.96 -20.03 1.17
C GLN A 47 0.52 -20.29 1.48
N GLY A 48 1.41 -19.42 1.00
CA GLY A 48 2.86 -19.50 1.20
C GLY A 48 3.35 -19.17 2.62
N ARG A 49 2.41 -18.89 3.54
CA ARG A 49 2.64 -18.39 4.91
C ARG A 49 3.64 -17.22 4.94
N PRO A 50 3.37 -16.14 4.17
CA PRO A 50 4.25 -14.98 4.15
C PRO A 50 4.37 -14.32 5.52
N ALA A 51 5.38 -13.48 5.69
CA ALA A 51 5.57 -12.69 6.90
C ALA A 51 4.39 -11.75 7.17
N PHE A 52 3.76 -11.24 6.10
CA PHE A 52 2.54 -10.45 6.10
C PHE A 52 1.96 -10.39 4.68
N VAL A 53 0.74 -9.89 4.56
CA VAL A 53 0.08 -9.59 3.29
C VAL A 53 -0.42 -8.14 3.31
N VAL A 54 -0.29 -7.44 2.18
CA VAL A 54 -0.85 -6.10 1.97
C VAL A 54 -2.05 -6.20 1.03
N ALA A 55 -3.23 -5.79 1.47
CA ALA A 55 -4.39 -5.60 0.61
C ALA A 55 -4.42 -4.15 0.12
N THR A 56 -4.37 -3.95 -1.19
CA THR A 56 -4.46 -2.62 -1.80
C THR A 56 -5.91 -2.33 -2.18
N GLY A 57 -6.64 -1.80 -1.23
CA GLY A 57 -8.07 -1.54 -1.29
C GLY A 57 -8.95 -2.67 -0.79
N VAL A 58 -10.19 -2.33 -0.45
CA VAL A 58 -11.15 -3.23 0.20
C VAL A 58 -12.46 -3.40 -0.57
N LYS A 59 -12.72 -2.57 -1.59
CA LYS A 59 -13.91 -2.68 -2.44
C LYS A 59 -13.68 -2.18 -3.86
N ALA A 60 -14.54 -2.59 -4.78
CA ALA A 60 -14.66 -1.99 -6.10
C ALA A 60 -15.27 -0.59 -6.05
N GLU A 61 -15.09 0.19 -7.11
CA GLU A 61 -15.77 1.48 -7.27
C GLU A 61 -17.29 1.33 -7.38
N SER A 62 -17.77 0.26 -8.05
CA SER A 62 -19.21 -0.04 -8.20
C SER A 62 -19.90 -0.46 -6.89
N GLU A 63 -19.13 -0.81 -5.86
CA GLU A 63 -19.68 -1.25 -4.58
C GLU A 63 -20.05 -0.07 -3.66
N PRO A 64 -21.14 -0.19 -2.89
CA PRO A 64 -21.62 0.89 -2.03
C PRO A 64 -20.62 1.19 -0.92
N CYS A 65 -20.39 2.48 -0.65
CA CYS A 65 -19.55 2.95 0.46
C CYS A 65 -20.30 2.88 1.81
N SER A 66 -20.89 1.73 2.11
CA SER A 66 -21.70 1.51 3.31
C SER A 66 -20.87 0.96 4.46
N ASP A 67 -21.24 1.33 5.69
CA ASP A 67 -20.65 0.81 6.91
C ASP A 67 -20.75 -0.73 6.99
N LYS A 68 -21.86 -1.30 6.51
CA LYS A 68 -22.06 -2.75 6.43
C LYS A 68 -21.00 -3.41 5.54
N LEU A 69 -20.71 -2.82 4.39
CA LEU A 69 -19.69 -3.35 3.49
C LEU A 69 -18.31 -3.28 4.14
N TYR A 70 -17.92 -2.11 4.67
CA TYR A 70 -16.62 -1.95 5.31
C TYR A 70 -16.45 -2.90 6.51
N ALA A 71 -17.48 -3.09 7.33
CA ALA A 71 -17.45 -4.04 8.45
C ALA A 71 -17.28 -5.49 7.97
N SER A 72 -17.95 -5.90 6.88
CA SER A 72 -17.74 -7.22 6.27
C SER A 72 -16.30 -7.39 5.79
N ARG A 73 -15.75 -6.40 5.06
CA ARG A 73 -14.37 -6.43 4.55
C ARG A 73 -13.35 -6.46 5.70
N TYR A 74 -13.58 -5.69 6.76
CA TYR A 74 -12.78 -5.76 7.99
C TYR A 74 -12.78 -7.18 8.56
N ALA A 75 -13.95 -7.79 8.76
CA ALA A 75 -14.05 -9.12 9.36
C ALA A 75 -13.31 -10.20 8.55
N LEU A 76 -13.36 -10.11 7.23
CA LEU A 76 -12.62 -11.02 6.35
C LEU A 76 -11.10 -10.88 6.49
N LEU A 77 -10.61 -9.65 6.50
CA LEU A 77 -9.18 -9.38 6.60
C LEU A 77 -8.66 -9.71 8.00
N ASP A 78 -9.43 -9.44 9.05
CA ASP A 78 -9.07 -9.73 10.44
C ASP A 78 -9.12 -11.23 10.77
N ALA A 79 -9.88 -12.02 10.00
CA ALA A 79 -9.89 -13.48 10.11
C ALA A 79 -8.66 -14.18 9.50
N SER A 80 -7.77 -13.44 8.84
CA SER A 80 -6.55 -14.01 8.22
C SER A 80 -5.63 -14.65 9.25
N SER A 81 -5.00 -15.77 8.87
CA SER A 81 -4.03 -16.48 9.70
C SER A 81 -2.64 -15.83 9.74
N VAL A 82 -2.38 -14.87 8.83
CA VAL A 82 -1.14 -14.08 8.75
C VAL A 82 -1.46 -12.59 8.94
N PRO A 83 -0.46 -11.77 9.30
CA PRO A 83 -0.66 -10.33 9.45
C PRO A 83 -1.17 -9.67 8.17
N MET A 84 -2.25 -8.89 8.27
CA MET A 84 -2.89 -8.18 7.16
C MET A 84 -2.75 -6.67 7.31
N VAL A 85 -2.16 -6.02 6.31
CA VAL A 85 -2.07 -4.56 6.20
C VAL A 85 -3.04 -4.10 5.11
N VAL A 86 -3.80 -3.04 5.37
CA VAL A 86 -4.67 -2.42 4.37
C VAL A 86 -4.04 -1.11 3.89
N SER A 87 -3.72 -1.04 2.60
CA SER A 87 -3.39 0.20 1.90
C SER A 87 -4.63 0.68 1.15
N LEU A 88 -5.17 1.85 1.48
CA LEU A 88 -6.43 2.31 0.87
C LEU A 88 -6.28 2.57 -0.63
N ALA A 89 -7.34 2.26 -1.36
CA ALA A 89 -7.54 2.65 -2.75
C ALA A 89 -8.53 3.81 -2.88
N GLY A 90 -8.47 4.51 -4.01
CA GLY A 90 -9.36 5.62 -4.33
C GLY A 90 -10.82 5.20 -4.39
N SER A 91 -11.10 3.98 -4.82
CA SER A 91 -12.43 3.35 -4.80
C SER A 91 -12.99 3.21 -3.38
N ASP A 92 -12.15 3.04 -2.36
CA ASP A 92 -12.60 2.84 -0.98
C ASP A 92 -13.22 4.08 -0.39
N TRP A 93 -12.78 5.27 -0.80
CA TRP A 93 -13.19 6.55 -0.20
C TRP A 93 -13.37 7.66 -1.22
N SER A 94 -12.36 7.95 -2.03
CA SER A 94 -12.31 9.16 -2.86
C SER A 94 -13.35 9.17 -3.99
N ALA A 95 -13.75 7.99 -4.49
CA ALA A 95 -14.79 7.79 -5.48
C ALA A 95 -16.21 7.69 -4.86
N CYS A 96 -16.34 7.74 -3.53
CA CYS A 96 -17.62 7.57 -2.88
C CYS A 96 -18.55 8.77 -3.09
N LEU A 97 -19.78 8.44 -3.47
CA LEU A 97 -20.90 9.37 -3.61
C LEU A 97 -22.02 8.98 -2.63
N ASN A 98 -22.76 9.97 -2.16
CA ASN A 98 -23.98 9.77 -1.40
C ASN A 98 -25.20 9.53 -2.32
N SER A 99 -26.37 9.27 -1.73
CA SER A 99 -27.62 9.02 -2.47
C SER A 99 -28.07 10.17 -3.37
N ALA A 100 -27.58 11.40 -3.12
CA ALA A 100 -27.82 12.58 -3.95
C ALA A 100 -26.73 12.79 -5.02
N GLY A 101 -25.82 11.82 -5.22
CA GLY A 101 -24.72 11.91 -6.19
C GLY A 101 -23.60 12.88 -5.79
N ARG A 102 -23.57 13.37 -4.55
CA ARG A 102 -22.52 14.27 -4.05
C ARG A 102 -21.42 13.48 -3.37
N SER A 103 -20.17 13.94 -3.49
CA SER A 103 -19.03 13.30 -2.84
C SER A 103 -19.20 13.28 -1.31
N ASN A 104 -18.96 12.11 -0.70
CA ASN A 104 -18.85 11.94 0.75
C ASN A 104 -17.47 11.36 1.14
N ALA A 105 -16.47 11.61 0.29
CA ALA A 105 -15.14 11.00 0.36
C ALA A 105 -14.46 11.17 1.73
N ILE A 106 -14.52 12.37 2.33
CA ILE A 106 -13.87 12.65 3.61
C ILE A 106 -14.52 11.88 4.76
N ASP A 107 -15.86 11.84 4.79
CA ASP A 107 -16.59 11.07 5.80
C ASP A 107 -16.25 9.59 5.69
N ARG A 108 -16.14 9.07 4.46
CA ARG A 108 -15.79 7.67 4.22
C ARG A 108 -14.33 7.36 4.58
N LEU A 109 -13.40 8.26 4.26
CA LEU A 109 -12.00 8.14 4.67
C LEU A 109 -11.85 8.13 6.19
N ASN A 110 -12.56 9.00 6.90
CA ASN A 110 -12.56 9.02 8.37
C ASN A 110 -13.16 7.73 8.95
N ARG A 111 -14.24 7.21 8.35
CA ARG A 111 -14.83 5.94 8.76
C ARG A 111 -13.87 4.76 8.60
N LEU A 112 -13.14 4.71 7.48
CA LEU A 112 -12.09 3.70 7.25
C LEU A 112 -10.96 3.82 8.26
N ARG A 113 -10.56 5.03 8.65
CA ARG A 113 -9.52 5.26 9.67
C ARG A 113 -9.91 4.73 11.04
N GLU A 114 -11.17 4.96 11.45
CA GLU A 114 -11.70 4.41 12.70
C GLU A 114 -11.74 2.88 12.70
N LEU A 115 -12.07 2.28 11.55
CA LEU A 115 -12.28 0.84 11.43
C LEU A 115 -10.96 0.06 11.25
N PHE A 116 -10.10 0.48 10.32
CA PHE A 116 -8.91 -0.26 9.92
C PHE A 116 -7.63 0.15 10.66
N TYR A 117 -7.59 1.36 11.23
CA TYR A 117 -6.33 1.98 11.67
C TYR A 117 -6.33 2.44 13.14
N ARG A 118 -7.23 1.88 13.96
CA ARG A 118 -7.37 2.24 15.37
C ARG A 118 -6.15 1.88 16.22
N ASP A 119 -5.61 0.69 16.01
CA ASP A 119 -4.56 0.13 16.85
C ASP A 119 -3.17 0.30 16.21
N SER A 120 -2.11 0.22 17.01
CA SER A 120 -0.70 0.22 16.56
C SER A 120 -0.24 -1.14 16.05
N GLU A 121 -1.18 -1.94 15.54
CA GLU A 121 -0.96 -3.30 15.04
C GLU A 121 -1.69 -3.51 13.71
N THR A 122 -1.29 -4.54 12.96
CA THR A 122 -1.99 -5.02 11.76
C THR A 122 -3.25 -5.79 12.13
N LEU A 123 -4.12 -6.02 11.13
CA LEU A 123 -5.22 -6.98 11.23
C LEU A 123 -4.69 -8.42 11.17
N GLY A 124 -5.58 -9.37 11.47
CA GLY A 124 -5.31 -10.80 11.39
C GLY A 124 -5.11 -11.44 12.77
N ALA A 125 -5.24 -12.77 12.83
CA ALA A 125 -5.01 -13.55 14.05
C ALA A 125 -3.57 -13.41 14.57
N LYS A 126 -2.60 -13.21 13.67
CA LYS A 126 -1.24 -12.81 14.00
C LYS A 126 -1.06 -11.34 13.66
N ARG A 127 -0.58 -10.58 14.64
CA ARG A 127 -0.42 -9.14 14.51
C ARG A 127 1.05 -8.75 14.41
N LEU A 128 1.33 -7.74 13.60
CA LEU A 128 2.62 -7.05 13.55
C LEU A 128 2.48 -5.64 14.11
N PRO A 129 3.44 -5.15 14.91
CA PRO A 129 3.45 -3.77 15.33
C PRO A 129 3.71 -2.84 14.14
N VAL A 130 2.94 -1.76 14.06
CA VAL A 130 3.09 -0.72 13.03
C VAL A 130 3.24 0.65 13.68
N THR A 131 4.05 1.53 13.07
CA THR A 131 4.12 2.94 13.44
C THR A 131 3.33 3.76 12.43
N ARG A 132 2.36 4.54 12.91
CA ARG A 132 1.50 5.36 12.06
C ARG A 132 1.94 6.82 12.07
N LEU A 133 1.73 7.51 10.95
CA LEU A 133 1.95 8.96 10.86
C LEU A 133 1.05 9.71 11.85
N SER A 134 -0.15 9.20 12.14
CA SER A 134 -1.06 9.71 13.16
C SER A 134 -0.50 9.75 14.59
N GLY A 135 0.60 9.05 14.87
CA GLY A 135 1.33 9.19 16.13
C GLY A 135 2.02 10.56 16.28
N SER A 136 2.14 11.34 15.20
CA SER A 136 2.59 12.74 15.25
C SER A 136 1.42 13.68 15.54
N ALA A 137 1.57 14.57 16.51
CA ALA A 137 0.57 15.58 16.84
C ALA A 137 0.13 16.44 15.64
N LYS A 138 1.05 16.71 14.70
CA LYS A 138 0.77 17.49 13.49
C LYS A 138 -0.07 16.75 12.46
N PHE A 139 -0.05 15.41 12.47
CA PHE A 139 -0.64 14.57 11.43
C PHE A 139 -1.60 13.51 11.99
N ARG A 140 -2.28 13.80 13.11
CA ARG A 140 -3.20 12.86 13.78
C ARG A 140 -4.27 12.27 12.88
N SER A 141 -4.69 13.00 11.85
CA SER A 141 -5.71 12.55 10.91
C SER A 141 -5.21 11.52 9.89
N TYR A 142 -3.91 11.19 9.81
CA TYR A 142 -3.35 10.33 8.74
C TYR A 142 -2.94 8.95 9.26
N ALA A 143 -3.91 8.17 9.73
CA ALA A 143 -3.67 6.85 10.34
C ALA A 143 -3.39 5.73 9.31
N GLU A 144 -3.81 5.94 8.07
CA GLU A 144 -3.62 5.02 6.94
C GLU A 144 -2.16 4.96 6.46
N ASN A 145 -1.36 6.00 6.75
CA ASN A 145 0.07 6.02 6.48
C ASN A 145 0.81 5.35 7.64
N ALA A 146 1.27 4.12 7.43
CA ALA A 146 1.92 3.30 8.45
C ALA A 146 3.19 2.64 7.92
N HIS A 147 4.17 2.43 8.80
CA HIS A 147 5.40 1.71 8.48
C HIS A 147 5.69 0.60 9.47
N TRP A 148 6.34 -0.46 9.00
CA TRP A 148 6.82 -1.59 9.79
C TRP A 148 8.11 -2.13 9.18
N GLN A 149 8.80 -2.98 9.92
CA GLN A 149 10.10 -3.52 9.52
C GLN A 149 10.08 -5.04 9.61
N VAL A 150 10.66 -5.69 8.59
CA VAL A 150 10.99 -7.12 8.63
C VAL A 150 12.45 -7.26 8.18
N GLY A 151 13.31 -7.77 9.07
CA GLY A 151 14.75 -7.83 8.81
C GLY A 151 15.35 -6.44 8.53
N LYS A 152 16.07 -6.31 7.41
CA LYS A 152 16.72 -5.06 6.95
C LYS A 152 15.89 -4.29 5.91
N VAL A 153 14.58 -4.55 5.84
CA VAL A 153 13.67 -3.87 4.90
C VAL A 153 12.59 -3.12 5.66
N LEU A 154 12.41 -1.85 5.32
CA LEU A 154 11.32 -0.99 5.79
C LEU A 154 10.16 -1.08 4.80
N PHE A 155 8.94 -1.25 5.30
CA PHE A 155 7.73 -1.31 4.51
C PHE A 155 6.81 -0.18 4.95
N ALA A 156 6.11 0.46 4.02
CA ALA A 156 5.15 1.50 4.35
C ALA A 156 4.00 1.61 3.36
N THR A 157 2.83 1.97 3.89
CA THR A 157 1.69 2.44 3.09
C THR A 157 1.77 3.94 2.89
N ILE A 158 1.29 4.42 1.75
CA ILE A 158 1.10 5.84 1.47
C ILE A 158 -0.21 6.07 0.72
N ASN A 159 -1.06 6.96 1.24
CA ASN A 159 -2.34 7.28 0.63
C ASN A 159 -2.16 8.16 -0.61
N LEU A 160 -2.04 7.51 -1.77
CA LEU A 160 -1.99 8.08 -3.11
C LEU A 160 -3.04 7.37 -3.98
N PRO A 161 -4.29 7.84 -4.03
CA PRO A 161 -5.35 7.17 -4.78
C PRO A 161 -5.13 7.31 -6.31
N ALA A 162 -5.50 6.30 -7.07
CA ALA A 162 -5.24 6.20 -8.52
C ALA A 162 -5.98 7.22 -9.38
N ASN A 163 -7.05 7.84 -8.86
CA ASN A 163 -7.83 8.87 -9.55
C ASN A 163 -7.11 10.24 -9.56
N ASN A 164 -5.94 10.29 -10.20
CA ASN A 164 -5.06 11.48 -10.26
C ASN A 164 -4.70 12.00 -8.86
N ASN A 165 -4.40 11.10 -7.92
CA ASN A 165 -4.11 11.44 -6.53
C ASN A 165 -5.24 12.24 -5.86
N HIS A 166 -6.48 12.08 -6.32
CA HIS A 166 -7.65 12.89 -5.96
C HIS A 166 -7.49 14.39 -6.21
N TYR A 167 -6.69 14.79 -7.20
CA TYR A 167 -6.61 16.17 -7.63
C TYR A 167 -7.90 16.59 -8.35
N ARG A 168 -8.54 17.68 -7.89
CA ARG A 168 -9.73 18.27 -8.51
C ARG A 168 -9.41 19.64 -9.09
N ALA A 169 -9.82 19.86 -10.33
CA ALA A 169 -9.66 21.13 -11.05
C ALA A 169 -10.87 22.06 -10.85
N GLU A 170 -11.39 22.16 -9.62
CA GLU A 170 -12.54 23.00 -9.29
C GLU A 170 -12.07 24.40 -8.85
N ALA A 171 -12.89 25.43 -9.05
CA ALA A 171 -12.58 26.84 -8.71
C ALA A 171 -12.47 27.13 -7.19
N GLY A 172 -12.47 26.08 -6.35
CA GLY A 172 -12.32 26.14 -4.89
C GLY A 172 -10.98 25.57 -4.41
N ARG A 173 -10.79 25.51 -3.09
CA ARG A 173 -9.58 24.91 -2.50
C ARG A 173 -9.67 23.40 -2.57
N ASN A 174 -8.64 22.76 -3.12
CA ASN A 174 -8.48 21.31 -3.08
C ASN A 174 -7.86 20.89 -1.72
N SER A 175 -8.50 21.32 -0.62
CA SER A 175 -7.89 21.32 0.71
C SER A 175 -7.48 19.92 1.17
N GLU A 176 -8.28 18.89 0.85
CA GLU A 176 -7.92 17.50 1.15
C GLU A 176 -6.60 17.12 0.48
N TYR A 177 -6.50 17.35 -0.83
CA TYR A 177 -5.31 17.02 -1.61
C TYR A 177 -4.10 17.80 -1.09
N GLU A 178 -4.25 19.10 -0.86
CA GLU A 178 -3.17 19.99 -0.41
C GLU A 178 -2.66 19.58 0.99
N ASP A 179 -3.56 19.32 1.93
CA ASP A 179 -3.21 18.90 3.29
C ASP A 179 -2.58 17.49 3.28
N ARG A 180 -3.14 16.56 2.49
CA ARG A 180 -2.58 15.21 2.34
C ARG A 180 -1.22 15.25 1.65
N LEU A 181 -1.00 16.18 0.72
CA LEU A 181 0.30 16.38 0.08
C LEU A 181 1.35 16.81 1.09
N VAL A 182 1.02 17.73 2.01
CA VAL A 182 1.90 18.13 3.12
C VAL A 182 2.20 16.94 4.05
N ALA A 183 1.19 16.15 4.39
CA ALA A 183 1.35 14.97 5.24
C ALA A 183 2.21 13.88 4.58
N ASN A 184 1.94 13.55 3.31
CA ASN A 184 2.70 12.58 2.53
C ASN A 184 4.15 13.04 2.32
N ARG A 185 4.38 14.35 2.15
CA ARG A 185 5.74 14.89 2.08
C ARG A 185 6.51 14.70 3.38
N ALA A 186 5.90 14.99 4.52
CA ALA A 186 6.51 14.73 5.82
C ALA A 186 6.74 13.23 6.06
N TRP A 187 5.80 12.39 5.60
CA TRP A 187 5.88 10.95 5.71
C TRP A 187 7.06 10.36 4.93
N LEU A 188 7.17 10.67 3.64
CA LEU A 188 8.28 10.24 2.80
C LEU A 188 9.63 10.66 3.40
N HIS A 189 9.74 11.91 3.85
CA HIS A 189 10.97 12.40 4.49
C HIS A 189 11.33 11.57 5.74
N ARG A 190 10.35 11.24 6.58
CA ARG A 190 10.54 10.40 7.76
C ARG A 190 11.00 8.98 7.38
N LEU A 191 10.34 8.35 6.41
CA LEU A 191 10.66 6.98 5.98
C LEU A 191 12.10 6.87 5.46
N PHE A 192 12.50 7.78 4.57
CA PHE A 192 13.85 7.77 4.01
C PHE A 192 14.91 8.12 5.06
N THR A 193 14.63 9.07 5.96
CA THR A 193 15.53 9.37 7.09
C THR A 193 15.72 8.15 7.98
N LEU A 194 14.63 7.42 8.29
CA LEU A 194 14.67 6.19 9.06
C LEU A 194 15.50 5.12 8.34
N ALA A 195 15.24 4.90 7.04
CA ALA A 195 15.93 3.91 6.23
C ALA A 195 17.44 4.17 6.16
N VAL A 196 17.85 5.43 5.93
CA VAL A 196 19.27 5.84 5.90
C VAL A 196 19.91 5.67 7.27
N ARG A 197 19.29 6.20 8.34
CA ARG A 197 19.85 6.15 9.70
C ARG A 197 20.05 4.72 10.18
N GLN A 198 19.11 3.83 9.87
CA GLN A 198 19.16 2.43 10.30
C GLN A 198 19.91 1.51 9.32
N LYS A 199 20.45 2.06 8.23
CA LYS A 199 21.14 1.32 7.17
C LYS A 199 20.28 0.16 6.64
N MET A 200 19.04 0.46 6.30
CA MET A 200 18.15 -0.50 5.65
C MET A 200 18.68 -0.86 4.26
N GLU A 201 18.49 -2.12 3.87
CA GLU A 201 18.82 -2.61 2.53
C GLU A 201 17.71 -2.29 1.53
N GLY A 202 16.47 -2.15 2.01
CA GLY A 202 15.35 -1.79 1.17
C GLY A 202 14.26 -0.96 1.84
N LEU A 203 13.50 -0.24 1.02
CA LEU A 203 12.25 0.44 1.37
C LEU A 203 11.16 0.06 0.36
N VAL A 204 10.05 -0.50 0.82
CA VAL A 204 8.89 -0.80 -0.03
C VAL A 204 7.75 0.18 0.29
N LEU A 205 7.21 0.84 -0.74
CA LEU A 205 6.08 1.75 -0.64
C LEU A 205 4.88 1.16 -1.37
N PHE A 206 3.75 1.04 -0.66
CA PHE A 206 2.48 0.58 -1.22
C PHE A 206 1.54 1.77 -1.43
N SER A 207 1.04 1.93 -2.65
CA SER A 207 0.01 2.89 -3.01
C SER A 207 -1.04 2.27 -3.92
N ASP A 208 -2.12 2.99 -4.15
CA ASP A 208 -3.13 2.61 -5.15
C ASP A 208 -2.72 3.13 -6.53
N GLY A 209 -2.45 4.43 -6.64
CA GLY A 209 -1.99 5.06 -7.87
C GLY A 209 -0.54 4.77 -8.20
N ASP A 210 -0.27 4.62 -9.50
CA ASP A 210 1.06 4.66 -10.06
C ASP A 210 1.58 6.10 -9.98
N VAL A 211 2.71 6.26 -9.29
CA VAL A 211 3.37 7.55 -9.14
C VAL A 211 4.00 8.02 -10.46
N GLY A 212 4.22 7.14 -11.43
CA GLY A 212 4.66 7.44 -12.79
C GLY A 212 6.14 7.75 -12.88
N LEU A 213 7.03 6.87 -12.39
CA LEU A 213 8.48 7.12 -12.41
C LEU A 213 9.02 7.37 -13.82
N GLU A 214 8.45 6.72 -14.83
CA GLU A 214 8.83 6.84 -16.23
C GLU A 214 8.31 8.10 -16.92
N THR A 215 7.38 8.82 -16.28
CA THR A 215 6.82 10.05 -16.82
C THR A 215 7.81 11.20 -16.62
N GLU A 216 8.75 11.34 -17.56
CA GLU A 216 9.49 12.59 -17.72
C GLU A 216 8.48 13.70 -18.06
N PRO A 217 8.57 14.89 -17.45
CA PRO A 217 7.74 16.02 -17.84
C PRO A 217 8.12 16.41 -19.27
N GLY A 218 7.45 15.81 -20.25
CA GLY A 218 7.67 16.06 -21.65
C GLY A 218 7.47 17.54 -21.93
N PHE A 219 8.53 18.19 -22.42
CA PHE A 219 8.43 19.51 -23.03
C PHE A 219 7.62 19.35 -24.34
N SER A 220 6.29 19.38 -24.25
CA SER A 220 5.43 19.37 -25.43
C SER A 220 5.45 20.77 -26.04
N LEU A 221 6.08 20.90 -27.20
CA LEU A 221 6.05 22.12 -28.05
C LEU A 221 4.66 22.43 -28.63
N LEU A 222 3.66 21.59 -28.33
CA LEU A 222 2.25 21.79 -28.71
C LEU A 222 1.40 21.85 -27.42
N PRO A 223 0.67 22.95 -27.16
CA PRO A 223 -0.28 23.00 -26.06
C PRO A 223 -1.48 22.12 -26.43
N ARG A 224 -1.50 20.87 -25.97
CA ARG A 224 -2.75 20.11 -25.94
C ARG A 224 -3.68 20.84 -24.99
N PHE A 225 -4.84 21.24 -25.49
CA PHE A 225 -5.87 22.04 -24.83
C PHE A 225 -6.55 21.38 -23.61
N GLU A 226 -5.93 20.38 -22.98
CA GLU A 226 -6.29 19.88 -21.65
C GLU A 226 -5.04 19.34 -20.93
N THR A 227 -4.21 20.23 -20.38
CA THR A 227 -3.21 19.79 -19.40
C THR A 227 -3.90 19.53 -18.07
N LYS A 228 -4.53 18.36 -17.91
CA LYS A 228 -4.92 17.88 -16.58
C LYS A 228 -3.69 17.95 -15.68
N ARG A 229 -3.77 18.71 -14.58
CA ARG A 229 -2.64 18.88 -13.67
C ARG A 229 -2.29 17.52 -13.08
N ASP A 230 -1.01 17.17 -13.15
CA ASP A 230 -0.46 15.93 -12.63
C ASP A 230 -0.47 15.97 -11.09
N GLY A 231 -1.42 15.26 -10.48
CA GLY A 231 -1.57 15.16 -9.03
C GLY A 231 -0.43 14.39 -8.35
N PHE A 232 0.37 13.64 -9.11
CA PHE A 232 1.49 12.84 -8.63
C PHE A 232 2.85 13.53 -8.81
N ALA A 233 2.92 14.69 -9.46
CA ALA A 233 4.18 15.36 -9.76
C ALA A 233 5.07 15.63 -8.53
N GLU A 234 4.50 16.15 -7.44
CA GLU A 234 5.26 16.43 -6.22
C GLU A 234 5.70 15.14 -5.49
N PRO A 235 4.83 14.14 -5.22
CA PRO A 235 5.26 12.86 -4.67
C PRO A 235 6.32 12.15 -5.52
N ARG A 236 6.16 12.13 -6.86
CA ARG A 236 7.14 11.55 -7.80
C ARG A 236 8.50 12.21 -7.66
N LYS A 237 8.55 13.54 -7.73
CA LYS A 237 9.79 14.31 -7.59
C LYS A 237 10.46 14.03 -6.24
N GLN A 238 9.67 13.98 -5.17
CA GLN A 238 10.18 13.74 -3.83
C GLN A 238 10.75 12.33 -3.67
N ILE A 239 10.06 11.30 -4.17
CA ILE A 239 10.52 9.91 -4.16
C ILE A 239 11.83 9.79 -4.94
N LYS A 240 11.91 10.29 -6.18
CA LYS A 240 13.14 10.30 -6.98
C LYS A 240 14.30 10.97 -6.22
N THR A 241 14.05 12.14 -5.64
CA THR A 241 15.08 12.91 -4.91
C THR A 241 15.59 12.19 -3.66
N LEU A 242 14.70 11.57 -2.88
CA LEU A 242 15.08 10.86 -1.66
C LEU A 242 15.72 9.51 -1.95
N ALA A 243 15.23 8.80 -2.98
CA ALA A 243 15.78 7.53 -3.43
C ALA A 243 17.22 7.67 -3.91
N ALA A 244 17.55 8.73 -4.66
CA ALA A 244 18.92 8.98 -5.11
C ALA A 244 19.94 9.14 -3.97
N LYS A 245 19.49 9.47 -2.75
CA LYS A 245 20.33 9.59 -1.54
C LYS A 245 20.36 8.33 -0.68
N PHE A 246 19.52 7.34 -1.00
CA PHE A 246 19.41 6.10 -0.27
C PHE A 246 20.24 5.01 -0.96
N ARG A 247 21.17 4.39 -0.23
CA ARG A 247 22.06 3.36 -0.78
C ARG A 247 21.35 2.02 -1.05
N GLY A 248 20.22 1.77 -0.40
CA GLY A 248 19.42 0.56 -0.59
C GLY A 248 18.52 0.64 -1.83
N LYS A 249 17.70 -0.39 -2.01
CA LYS A 249 16.71 -0.45 -3.09
C LYS A 249 15.35 0.07 -2.62
N VAL A 250 14.68 0.86 -3.43
CA VAL A 250 13.30 1.28 -3.22
C VAL A 250 12.41 0.46 -4.14
N LEU A 251 11.33 -0.13 -3.63
CA LEU A 251 10.32 -0.79 -4.43
C LEU A 251 9.00 -0.04 -4.29
N LEU A 252 8.48 0.50 -5.38
CA LEU A 252 7.14 1.04 -5.45
C LEU A 252 6.19 -0.07 -5.91
N VAL A 253 5.17 -0.34 -5.12
CA VAL A 253 4.13 -1.31 -5.43
C VAL A 253 2.82 -0.55 -5.53
N ASP A 254 2.23 -0.54 -6.72
CA ASP A 254 0.89 -0.01 -6.95
C ASP A 254 0.02 -1.01 -7.68
N THR A 255 -1.26 -0.70 -7.70
CA THR A 255 -2.29 -1.60 -8.23
C THR A 255 -3.26 -0.85 -9.13
N GLN A 256 -2.81 0.27 -9.67
CA GLN A 256 -3.56 1.03 -10.65
C GLN A 256 -3.83 0.15 -11.86
N ILE A 257 -5.11 0.04 -12.22
CA ILE A 257 -5.53 -0.68 -13.41
C ILE A 257 -5.06 0.10 -14.63
N VAL A 258 -4.05 -0.42 -15.31
CA VAL A 258 -3.59 0.04 -16.63
C VAL A 258 -4.01 -0.98 -17.68
N GLU A 259 -4.73 -0.54 -18.72
CA GLU A 259 -5.26 -1.44 -19.77
C GLU A 259 -4.16 -2.24 -20.50
N ALA A 260 -2.93 -1.74 -20.50
CA ALA A 260 -1.75 -2.35 -21.11
C ALA A 260 -0.90 -3.20 -20.14
N ALA A 261 -1.32 -3.38 -18.88
CA ALA A 261 -0.50 -4.07 -17.90
C ALA A 261 -0.20 -5.51 -18.33
N ALA A 262 1.08 -5.90 -18.24
CA ALA A 262 1.54 -7.23 -18.58
C ALA A 262 0.75 -8.28 -17.76
N LYS A 263 0.39 -9.39 -18.39
CA LYS A 263 -0.33 -10.50 -17.72
C LYS A 263 0.46 -11.07 -16.55
N GLU A 264 1.78 -10.91 -16.53
CA GLU A 264 2.66 -11.39 -15.48
C GLU A 264 3.30 -10.21 -14.72
N PRO A 265 3.22 -10.22 -13.37
CA PRO A 265 3.83 -9.18 -12.55
C PRO A 265 5.36 -9.25 -12.63
N SER A 266 6.01 -8.14 -12.97
CA SER A 266 7.47 -8.03 -13.03
C SER A 266 7.93 -6.71 -12.42
N ILE A 267 9.20 -6.65 -11.99
CA ILE A 267 9.79 -5.44 -11.39
C ILE A 267 10.62 -4.72 -12.46
N HIS A 268 10.21 -3.50 -12.82
CA HIS A 268 10.95 -2.62 -13.72
C HIS A 268 11.86 -1.70 -12.91
N TRP A 269 13.17 -1.76 -13.16
CA TRP A 269 14.16 -1.00 -12.39
C TRP A 269 14.66 0.23 -13.14
N GLN A 270 14.66 1.38 -12.47
CA GLN A 270 15.39 2.58 -12.84
C GLN A 270 16.32 2.96 -11.68
N ASP A 271 17.62 2.85 -11.91
CA ASP A 271 18.67 3.01 -10.88
C ASP A 271 18.45 2.12 -9.64
N ASN A 272 18.12 2.72 -8.49
CA ASN A 272 17.81 2.01 -7.25
C ASN A 272 16.31 1.94 -6.95
N VAL A 273 15.45 2.39 -7.86
CA VAL A 273 13.99 2.36 -7.69
C VAL A 273 13.39 1.34 -8.64
N GLY A 274 12.73 0.33 -8.07
CA GLY A 274 11.96 -0.67 -8.78
C GLY A 274 10.48 -0.33 -8.72
N HIS A 275 9.76 -0.65 -9.79
CA HIS A 275 8.32 -0.48 -9.90
C HIS A 275 7.66 -1.82 -10.17
N LEU A 276 6.65 -2.15 -9.37
CA LEU A 276 5.82 -3.34 -9.49
C LEU A 276 4.36 -2.91 -9.53
N ASN A 277 3.77 -2.94 -10.72
CA ASN A 277 2.32 -2.80 -10.89
C ASN A 277 1.65 -4.18 -10.80
N LEU A 278 0.58 -4.29 -10.02
CA LEU A 278 -0.18 -5.54 -9.91
C LEU A 278 -1.48 -5.45 -10.71
N ALA A 279 -1.46 -6.08 -11.88
CA ALA A 279 -2.66 -6.36 -12.67
C ALA A 279 -3.36 -7.68 -12.28
N ALA A 280 -2.68 -8.53 -11.49
CA ALA A 280 -3.18 -9.82 -11.02
C ALA A 280 -3.96 -9.69 -9.70
N ASP A 281 -4.77 -10.70 -9.37
CA ASP A 281 -5.54 -10.75 -8.11
C ASP A 281 -4.64 -10.72 -6.87
N TRP A 282 -3.49 -11.37 -6.94
CA TRP A 282 -2.46 -11.31 -5.91
C TRP A 282 -1.10 -11.69 -6.48
N THR A 283 -0.03 -11.34 -5.76
CA THR A 283 1.32 -11.83 -6.02
C THR A 283 2.08 -12.08 -4.70
N GLU A 284 3.17 -12.83 -4.80
CA GLU A 284 4.13 -13.03 -3.70
C GLU A 284 5.49 -12.46 -4.10
N VAL A 285 6.06 -11.64 -3.23
CA VAL A 285 7.39 -11.07 -3.40
C VAL A 285 8.34 -11.69 -2.39
N ARG A 286 9.39 -12.33 -2.90
CA ARG A 286 10.50 -12.83 -2.10
C ARG A 286 11.46 -11.69 -1.78
N VAL A 287 11.83 -11.60 -0.52
CA VAL A 287 12.83 -10.68 0.00
C VAL A 287 14.04 -11.48 0.46
N ALA A 288 15.20 -11.20 -0.13
CA ALA A 288 16.45 -11.88 0.17
C ALA A 288 17.51 -10.85 0.57
N PRO A 289 17.57 -10.47 1.87
CA PRO A 289 18.63 -9.62 2.39
C PRO A 289 20.00 -10.21 2.09
N ALA A 290 21.00 -9.37 1.86
CA ALA A 290 22.35 -9.75 1.42
C ALA A 290 22.47 -10.49 0.07
N SER A 291 21.37 -10.68 -0.67
CA SER A 291 21.42 -11.17 -2.06
C SER A 291 21.64 -10.01 -3.04
N ALA A 292 22.26 -10.29 -4.19
CA ALA A 292 22.34 -9.35 -5.31
C ALA A 292 20.94 -8.90 -5.79
N THR A 293 19.95 -9.78 -5.67
CA THR A 293 18.55 -9.51 -6.01
C THR A 293 17.70 -9.47 -4.74
N LEU A 294 17.58 -8.27 -4.15
CA LEU A 294 16.84 -8.08 -2.90
C LEU A 294 15.35 -8.44 -3.01
N PHE A 295 14.71 -8.07 -4.12
CA PHE A 295 13.29 -8.31 -4.38
C PHE A 295 13.12 -9.14 -5.65
N ALA A 296 12.31 -10.20 -5.57
CA ALA A 296 11.93 -11.02 -6.72
C ALA A 296 10.45 -11.40 -6.62
N VAL A 297 9.71 -11.23 -7.72
CA VAL A 297 8.33 -11.72 -7.84
C VAL A 297 8.37 -13.20 -8.14
N ARG A 298 7.50 -13.99 -7.51
CA ARG A 298 7.35 -15.41 -7.82
C ARG A 298 6.67 -15.57 -9.18
N GLY A 299 7.35 -16.23 -10.13
CA GLY A 299 6.77 -16.59 -11.42
C GLY A 299 5.83 -17.81 -11.30
N PRO A 300 4.97 -18.06 -12.31
CA PRO A 300 4.03 -19.17 -12.32
C PRO A 300 4.69 -20.57 -12.24
N ALA A 301 6.00 -20.68 -12.44
CA ALA A 301 6.72 -21.96 -12.42
C ALA A 301 7.01 -22.51 -11.01
N ASP A 302 6.83 -21.73 -9.94
CA ASP A 302 7.13 -22.18 -8.58
C ASP A 302 5.91 -22.77 -7.85
N THR A 303 4.74 -22.89 -8.48
CA THR A 303 3.60 -23.63 -7.92
C THR A 303 3.88 -25.13 -8.02
N VAL A 304 4.55 -25.69 -7.00
CA VAL A 304 4.55 -27.14 -6.81
C VAL A 304 3.10 -27.56 -6.54
N PRO A 305 2.57 -28.57 -7.24
CA PRO A 305 1.17 -29.00 -7.16
C PRO A 305 0.71 -29.42 -5.76
#